data_AF-K1U339-F1
#
_entry.id   AF-K1U339-F1
#
_cell.length_a   1.000
_cell.length_b   1.000
_cell.length_c   1.000
_cell.angle_alpha   90.00
_cell.angle_beta   90.00
_cell.angle_gamma   90.00
#
_symmetry.space_group_name_H-M   'P 1'
#
loop_
_entity.id
_entity.type
_entity.pdbx_description
1 polymer ?
#
loop_
_entity_poly.entity_id
_entity_poly.type
_entity_poly.pdbx_seq_one_letter_code
_entity_poly.pdbx_strand_id
1 'polypeptide(L)'
;MAVLTTNIGSDGYITITDEIAKESVQNRKAIFDKKGDSHYDNISAFIKSMRGSDPDAAIFYLARALNGGEDPMFLARRIVIAASEDVGMANPNALILATSAMEAVHMVGMPEARIILAEAAVYVATSKKV
;
A
#
# COMPACT_ATOMS: atom_id res chain seq x y z
N MET A 1 -0.63 12.53 -15.70
CA MET A 1 0.63 11.76 -15.81
C MET A 1 1.03 11.46 -17.25
N ALA A 2 0.11 11.19 -18.18
CA ALA A 2 0.47 11.09 -19.62
C ALA A 2 1.16 12.38 -20.14
N VAL A 3 0.75 13.55 -19.64
CA VAL A 3 1.38 14.86 -19.92
C VAL A 3 2.87 14.94 -19.56
N LEU A 4 3.36 14.15 -18.59
CA LEU A 4 4.77 14.18 -18.17
C LEU A 4 5.66 13.22 -18.97
N THR A 5 5.07 12.23 -19.64
CA THR A 5 5.78 11.15 -20.33
C THR A 5 5.70 11.26 -21.86
N THR A 6 4.84 12.14 -22.37
CA THR A 6 4.69 12.38 -23.81
C THR A 6 5.51 13.60 -24.22
N ASN A 7 6.36 13.43 -25.23
CA ASN A 7 7.16 14.52 -25.79
C ASN A 7 6.27 15.62 -26.38
N ILE A 8 6.71 16.87 -26.24
CA ILE A 8 6.04 18.03 -26.82
C ILE A 8 6.14 17.93 -28.35
N GLY A 9 5.00 18.08 -29.02
CA GLY A 9 4.93 18.13 -30.48
C GLY A 9 5.67 19.35 -31.04
N SER A 10 5.98 19.32 -32.33
CA SER A 10 6.64 20.45 -33.02
C SER A 10 5.80 21.74 -33.03
N ASP A 11 4.52 21.66 -32.67
CA ASP A 11 3.58 22.76 -32.49
C ASP A 11 3.57 23.34 -31.06
N GLY A 12 4.39 22.79 -30.15
CA GLY A 12 4.48 23.23 -28.76
C GLY A 12 3.39 22.66 -27.84
N TYR A 13 2.52 21.79 -28.33
CA TYR A 13 1.44 21.18 -27.56
C TYR A 13 1.76 19.72 -27.22
N ILE A 14 1.23 19.25 -26.09
CA ILE A 14 1.29 17.84 -25.69
C ILE A 14 -0.05 17.20 -26.07
N THR A 15 -0.06 16.48 -27.18
CA THR A 15 -1.26 15.79 -27.68
C THR A 15 -1.39 14.44 -26.99
N ILE A 16 -2.37 14.32 -26.10
CA ILE A 16 -2.70 13.06 -25.44
C ILE A 16 -3.81 12.37 -26.22
N THR A 17 -3.48 11.27 -26.91
CA THR A 17 -4.46 10.38 -27.54
C THR A 17 -4.85 9.24 -26.60
N ASP A 18 -5.97 8.58 -26.87
CA ASP A 18 -6.41 7.39 -26.12
C ASP A 18 -5.37 6.27 -26.13
N GLU A 19 -4.58 6.17 -27.20
CA GLU A 19 -3.48 5.22 -27.32
C GLU A 19 -2.33 5.58 -26.38
N ILE A 20 -1.94 6.86 -26.33
CA ILE A 20 -0.89 7.37 -25.43
C ILE A 20 -1.31 7.22 -23.95
N ALA A 21 -2.59 7.48 -23.66
CA ALA A 21 -3.15 7.27 -22.33
C ALA A 21 -3.13 5.78 -21.93
N LYS A 22 -3.51 4.87 -22.85
CA LYS A 22 -3.42 3.43 -22.63
C LYS A 22 -1.99 2.95 -22.44
N GLU A 23 -1.04 3.41 -23.25
CA GLU A 23 0.37 3.04 -23.18
C GLU A 23 1.00 3.49 -21.85
N SER A 24 0.66 4.69 -21.39
CA SER A 24 1.08 5.22 -20.08
C SER A 24 0.56 4.37 -18.90
N VAL A 25 -0.64 3.79 -19.03
CA VAL A 25 -1.24 2.89 -18.04
C VAL A 25 -0.65 1.48 -18.13
N GLN A 26 -0.39 0.98 -19.35
CA GLN A 26 0.19 -0.34 -19.61
C GLN A 26 1.64 -0.45 -19.12
N ASN A 27 2.45 0.59 -19.30
CA ASN A 27 3.83 0.63 -18.80
C ASN A 27 3.90 0.47 -17.27
N ARG A 28 2.86 0.89 -16.53
CA ARG A 28 2.82 0.70 -15.07
C ARG A 28 2.45 -0.73 -14.68
N LYS A 29 1.52 -1.38 -15.39
CA LYS A 29 1.21 -2.80 -15.21
C LYS A 29 2.43 -3.69 -15.50
N ALA A 30 3.26 -3.33 -16.48
CA ALA A 30 4.45 -4.08 -16.86
C ALA A 30 5.55 -4.10 -15.76
N ILE A 31 5.56 -3.16 -14.82
CA ILE A 31 6.47 -3.19 -13.65
C ILE A 31 5.98 -4.21 -12.60
N PHE A 32 4.69 -4.55 -12.62
CA PHE A 32 4.06 -5.43 -11.64
C PHE A 32 3.63 -6.80 -12.17
N ASP A 33 4.01 -7.15 -13.39
CA ASP A 33 3.78 -8.50 -13.87
C ASP A 33 4.99 -9.09 -14.58
N LYS A 34 5.52 -10.15 -13.96
CA LYS A 34 6.01 -11.28 -14.73
C LYS A 34 5.79 -12.65 -14.08
N LYS A 35 5.43 -12.78 -12.79
CA LYS A 35 5.21 -14.11 -12.16
C LYS A 35 4.27 -14.20 -10.94
N GLY A 36 3.58 -13.16 -10.48
CA GLY A 36 2.76 -13.23 -9.25
C GLY A 36 3.56 -13.43 -7.94
N ASP A 37 4.75 -14.05 -7.98
CA ASP A 37 5.69 -14.20 -6.86
C ASP A 37 6.07 -12.86 -6.22
N SER A 38 6.31 -11.81 -7.04
CA SER A 38 6.70 -10.50 -6.52
C SER A 38 5.62 -9.81 -5.68
N HIS A 39 4.33 -10.12 -5.90
CA HIS A 39 3.24 -9.59 -5.07
C HIS A 39 3.24 -10.29 -3.70
N TYR A 40 3.28 -11.62 -3.71
CA TYR A 40 3.32 -12.42 -2.48
C TYR A 40 4.54 -12.07 -1.63
N ASP A 41 5.71 -11.91 -2.25
CA ASP A 41 6.94 -11.53 -1.55
C ASP A 41 6.80 -10.15 -0.88
N ASN A 42 6.17 -9.18 -1.55
CA ASN A 42 5.98 -7.84 -1.00
C ASN A 42 5.04 -7.84 0.21
N ILE A 43 3.90 -8.53 0.12
CA ILE A 43 2.94 -8.61 1.23
C ILE A 43 3.52 -9.41 2.40
N SER A 44 4.25 -10.48 2.10
CA SER A 44 5.00 -11.26 3.08
C SER A 44 6.02 -10.40 3.83
N ALA A 45 6.75 -9.53 3.11
CA ALA A 45 7.68 -8.59 3.70
C ALA A 45 6.99 -7.47 4.51
N PHE A 46 5.82 -6.98 4.06
CA PHE A 46 4.99 -6.04 4.82
C PHE A 46 4.54 -6.63 6.18
N ILE A 47 4.07 -7.88 6.20
CA ILE A 47 3.66 -8.55 7.44
C ILE A 47 4.88 -8.80 8.35
N LYS A 48 5.99 -9.30 7.78
CA LYS A 48 7.21 -9.57 8.53
C LYS A 48 7.85 -8.32 9.13
N SER A 49 7.77 -7.18 8.46
CA SER A 49 8.30 -5.92 9.01
C SER A 49 7.49 -5.43 10.20
N MET A 50 6.15 -5.49 10.15
CA MET A 50 5.31 -5.21 11.34
C MET A 50 5.63 -6.16 12.51
N ARG A 51 5.75 -7.46 12.25
CA ARG A 51 6.14 -8.47 13.25
C ARG A 51 7.52 -8.21 13.84
N GLY A 52 8.49 -7.90 12.98
CA GLY A 52 9.89 -7.64 13.33
C GLY A 52 10.14 -6.28 13.97
N SER A 53 9.10 -5.49 14.24
CA SER A 53 9.21 -4.14 14.80
C SER A 53 10.07 -3.17 13.97
N ASP A 54 9.95 -3.27 12.65
CA ASP A 54 10.58 -2.36 11.68
C ASP A 54 9.51 -1.47 11.01
N PRO A 55 9.19 -0.30 11.59
CA PRO A 55 8.16 0.60 11.06
C PRO A 55 8.55 1.22 9.71
N ASP A 56 9.84 1.47 9.46
CA ASP A 56 10.32 2.05 8.20
C ASP A 56 10.14 1.06 7.05
N ALA A 57 10.52 -0.21 7.26
CA ALA A 57 10.27 -1.27 6.29
C ALA A 57 8.77 -1.51 6.08
N ALA A 58 7.95 -1.45 7.15
CA ALA A 58 6.50 -1.60 7.04
C ALA A 58 5.90 -0.51 6.13
N ILE A 59 6.29 0.75 6.30
CA ILE A 59 5.87 1.84 5.43
C ILE A 59 6.38 1.67 3.99
N PHE A 60 7.62 1.23 3.81
CA PHE A 60 8.19 0.99 2.48
C PHE A 60 7.38 -0.07 1.70
N TYR A 61 7.12 -1.22 2.30
CA TYR A 61 6.37 -2.30 1.63
C TYR A 61 4.88 -1.96 1.47
N LEU A 62 4.29 -1.18 2.37
CA LEU A 62 2.95 -0.62 2.22
C LEU A 62 2.86 0.31 1.01
N ALA A 63 3.80 1.26 0.89
CA ALA A 63 3.84 2.18 -0.24
C ALA A 63 4.04 1.44 -1.57
N ARG A 64 4.91 0.42 -1.58
CA ARG A 64 5.11 -0.44 -2.75
C ARG A 64 3.84 -1.22 -3.12
N ALA A 65 3.11 -1.76 -2.13
CA ALA A 65 1.84 -2.44 -2.36
C ALA A 65 0.79 -1.51 -2.98
N LEU A 66 0.59 -0.33 -2.39
CA LEU A 66 -0.38 0.66 -2.89
C LEU A 66 -0.02 1.13 -4.30
N ASN A 67 1.26 1.38 -4.57
CA ASN A 67 1.73 1.74 -5.92
C ASN A 67 1.57 0.59 -6.94
N GLY A 68 1.62 -0.66 -6.46
CA GLY A 68 1.33 -1.86 -7.24
C GLY A 68 -0.15 -2.08 -7.54
N GLY A 69 -1.03 -1.25 -6.98
CA GLY A 69 -2.48 -1.37 -7.18
C GLY A 69 -3.14 -2.35 -6.23
N GLU A 70 -2.50 -2.68 -5.11
CA GLU A 70 -3.13 -3.50 -4.08
C GLU A 70 -4.39 -2.85 -3.52
N ASP A 71 -5.39 -3.69 -3.26
CA ASP A 71 -6.62 -3.27 -2.59
C ASP A 71 -6.28 -2.72 -1.20
N PRO A 72 -6.57 -1.44 -0.90
CA PRO A 72 -6.37 -0.87 0.43
C PRO A 72 -7.07 -1.68 1.52
N MET A 73 -8.20 -2.31 1.18
CA MET A 73 -8.95 -3.12 2.12
C MET A 73 -8.29 -4.45 2.42
N PHE A 74 -7.57 -5.01 1.45
CA PHE A 74 -6.70 -6.16 1.66
C PHE A 74 -5.56 -5.83 2.62
N LEU A 75 -4.91 -4.67 2.46
CA LEU A 75 -3.82 -4.24 3.33
C LEU A 75 -4.31 -3.99 4.76
N ALA A 76 -5.44 -3.32 4.94
CA ALA A 76 -6.03 -3.11 6.26
C ALA A 76 -6.36 -4.44 6.98
N ARG A 77 -6.90 -5.44 6.26
CA ARG A 77 -7.11 -6.79 6.82
C ARG A 77 -5.81 -7.41 7.32
N ARG A 78 -4.68 -7.22 6.62
CA ARG A 78 -3.37 -7.70 7.05
C ARG A 78 -2.88 -7.01 8.33
N ILE A 79 -3.13 -5.71 8.47
CA ILE A 79 -2.78 -4.96 9.70
C ILE A 79 -3.61 -5.47 10.90
N VAL A 80 -4.92 -5.69 10.71
CA VAL A 80 -5.80 -6.24 11.76
C VAL A 80 -5.34 -7.63 12.23
N ILE A 81 -4.98 -8.51 11.29
CA ILE A 81 -4.44 -9.83 11.62
C ILE A 81 -3.15 -9.70 12.43
N ALA A 82 -2.19 -8.89 11.97
CA ALA A 82 -0.91 -8.69 12.68
C ALA A 82 -1.10 -8.08 14.08
N ALA A 83 -2.06 -7.17 14.25
CA ALA A 83 -2.40 -6.61 15.56
C ALA A 83 -2.89 -7.69 16.54
N SER A 84 -3.64 -8.68 16.08
CA SER A 84 -4.12 -9.78 16.91
C SER A 84 -3.05 -10.86 17.13
N GLU A 85 -2.37 -11.28 16.05
CA GLU A 85 -1.41 -12.40 16.03
C GLU A 85 -0.09 -12.05 16.71
N ASP A 86 0.52 -10.92 16.33
CA ASP A 86 1.91 -10.59 16.67
C ASP A 86 2.01 -9.60 17.85
N VAL A 87 0.99 -8.74 18.04
CA VAL A 87 0.93 -7.79 19.17
C VAL A 87 0.09 -8.34 20.32
N GLY A 88 -1.09 -8.89 20.03
CA GLY A 88 -1.92 -9.62 20.99
C GLY A 88 -2.11 -8.90 22.34
N MET A 89 -1.94 -9.66 23.43
CA MET A 89 -2.14 -9.15 24.80
C MET A 89 -1.01 -8.24 25.30
N ALA A 90 0.11 -8.15 24.58
CA ALA A 90 1.18 -7.23 24.95
C ALA A 90 0.78 -5.76 24.75
N ASN A 91 -0.14 -5.48 23.82
CA ASN A 91 -0.85 -4.21 23.67
C ASN A 91 -2.26 -4.43 23.08
N PRO A 92 -3.28 -4.72 23.91
CA PRO A 92 -4.63 -5.05 23.42
C PRO A 92 -5.29 -3.94 22.60
N ASN A 93 -4.88 -2.68 22.78
CA ASN A 93 -5.42 -1.54 22.03
C ASN A 93 -5.05 -1.59 20.54
N ALA A 94 -4.03 -2.36 20.14
CA ALA A 94 -3.64 -2.50 18.73
C ALA A 94 -4.75 -3.07 17.87
N LEU A 95 -5.49 -4.08 18.35
CA LEU A 95 -6.60 -4.65 17.60
C LEU A 95 -7.74 -3.63 17.42
N ILE A 96 -8.03 -2.86 18.46
CA ILE A 96 -9.08 -1.82 18.43
C ILE A 96 -8.72 -0.74 17.40
N LEU A 97 -7.49 -0.23 17.47
CA LEU A 97 -7.00 0.79 16.54
C LEU A 97 -6.97 0.27 15.10
N ALA A 98 -6.45 -0.94 14.86
CA ALA A 98 -6.39 -1.51 13.52
C ALA A 98 -7.79 -1.75 12.92
N THR A 99 -8.76 -2.17 13.73
CA THR A 99 -10.16 -2.36 13.30
C THR A 99 -10.81 -1.01 12.95
N SER A 100 -10.62 0.00 13.80
CA SER A 100 -11.11 1.35 13.52
C SER A 100 -10.47 1.96 12.27
N ALA A 101 -9.16 1.75 12.09
CA ALA A 101 -8.44 2.16 10.89
C ALA A 101 -8.96 1.45 9.63
N MET A 102 -9.30 0.16 9.72
CA MET A 102 -9.92 -0.59 8.62
C MET A 102 -11.27 0.03 8.22
N GLU A 103 -12.14 0.33 9.17
CA GLU A 103 -13.41 1.01 8.89
C GLU A 103 -13.19 2.40 8.28
N ALA A 104 -12.24 3.17 8.81
CA ALA A 104 -11.90 4.48 8.28
C ALA A 104 -11.35 4.40 6.85
N VAL A 105 -10.52 3.40 6.52
CA VAL A 105 -10.05 3.15 5.14
C VAL A 105 -11.22 2.90 4.20
N HIS A 106 -12.21 2.11 4.63
CA HIS A 106 -13.41 1.84 3.84
C HIS A 106 -14.22 3.12 3.58
N MET A 107 -14.42 3.94 4.61
CA MET A 107 -15.22 5.17 4.53
C MET A 107 -14.52 6.29 3.74
N VAL A 108 -13.20 6.44 3.90
CA VAL A 108 -12.43 7.54 3.32
C VAL A 108 -11.99 7.23 1.89
N GLY A 109 -11.56 6.00 1.61
CA GLY A 109 -11.08 5.60 0.29
C GLY A 109 -9.72 6.22 -0.10
N MET A 110 -9.24 5.86 -1.28
CA MET A 110 -7.98 6.39 -1.83
C MET A 110 -8.22 7.73 -2.55
N PRO A 111 -7.25 8.67 -2.48
CA PRO A 111 -5.87 8.45 -2.03
C PRO A 111 -5.63 8.62 -0.51
N GLU A 112 -6.51 9.26 0.25
CA GLU A 112 -6.32 9.63 1.67
C GLU A 112 -6.16 8.42 2.60
N ALA A 113 -6.79 7.28 2.29
CA ALA A 113 -6.67 6.04 3.05
C ALA A 113 -5.23 5.57 3.28
N ARG A 114 -4.26 5.96 2.45
CA ARG A 114 -2.84 5.66 2.64
C ARG A 114 -2.29 6.19 3.98
N ILE A 115 -2.83 7.30 4.48
CA ILE A 115 -2.41 7.94 5.73
C ILE A 115 -2.87 7.07 6.91
N ILE A 116 -4.14 6.65 6.88
CA ILE A 116 -4.75 5.79 7.90
C ILE A 116 -4.06 4.42 7.95
N LEU A 117 -3.78 3.84 6.78
CA LEU A 117 -3.02 2.59 6.68
C LEU A 117 -1.61 2.72 7.27
N ALA A 118 -0.92 3.83 6.97
CA ALA A 118 0.42 4.09 7.48
C ALA A 118 0.42 4.23 9.01
N GLU A 119 -0.52 4.99 9.57
CA GLU A 119 -0.68 5.15 11.02
C GLU A 119 -0.89 3.80 11.71
N ALA A 120 -1.83 2.99 11.21
CA ALA A 120 -2.12 1.68 11.79
C ALA A 120 -0.93 0.71 11.66
N ALA A 121 -0.25 0.68 10.50
CA ALA A 121 0.91 -0.17 10.30
C ALA A 121 2.07 0.19 11.23
N VAL A 122 2.36 1.50 11.41
CA VAL A 122 3.39 1.98 12.33
C VAL A 122 3.03 1.62 13.77
N TYR A 123 1.78 1.86 14.19
CA TYR A 123 1.32 1.53 15.54
C TYR A 123 1.52 0.04 15.86
N VAL A 124 1.17 -0.85 14.92
CA VAL A 124 1.38 -2.30 15.07
C VAL A 124 2.87 -2.63 15.11
N ALA A 125 3.69 -2.05 14.23
CA ALA A 125 5.13 -2.27 14.18
C ALA A 125 5.83 -1.84 15.49
N THR A 126 5.48 -0.68 16.04
CA THR A 126 6.10 -0.14 17.26
C THR A 126 5.49 -0.67 18.56
N SER A 127 4.36 -1.38 18.50
CA SER A 127 3.76 -2.01 19.68
C SER A 127 4.64 -3.15 20.22
N LYS A 128 4.58 -3.37 21.54
CA LYS A 128 5.20 -4.54 22.17
C LYS A 128 4.63 -5.83 21.57
N LYS A 129 5.49 -6.81 21.30
CA LYS A 129 5.11 -8.12 20.76
C LYS A 129 4.88 -9.13 21.90
N VAL A 130 4.02 -10.13 21.65
CA VAL A 130 3.79 -11.27 22.56
C VAL A 130 4.92 -12.28 22.53
#